data_AF-A0A496Z6I0-F1
#
_entry.id   AF-A0A496Z6I0-F1
#
_cell.length_a   1.000
_cell.length_b   1.000
_cell.length_c   1.000
_cell.angle_alpha   90.00
_cell.angle_beta   90.00
_cell.angle_gamma   90.00
#
_symmetry.space_group_name_H-M   'P 1'
#
loop_
_entity.id
_entity.type
_entity.pdbx_description
1 polymer ?
#
loop_
_entity_poly.entity_id
_entity_poly.type
_entity_poly.pdbx_seq_one_letter_code
_entity_poly.pdbx_strand_id
1 'polypeptide(L)' 'MPKIACEHSNYVIKIENELPAKAETFPVLTGQFSGLRKFRVGDYRVIYKSVAHEFIWSPE' A
#
# COMPACT_ATOMS: atom_id res chain seq x y z
N MET A 1 19.15 -9.77 2.76
CA MET A 1 18.03 -8.82 2.96
C MET A 1 17.88 -8.60 4.46
N PRO A 2 18.02 -7.38 5.00
CA PRO A 2 18.00 -7.19 6.44
C PRO A 2 16.55 -7.36 6.93
N LYS A 3 16.35 -8.34 7.81
CA LYS A 3 15.11 -8.54 8.55
C LYS A 3 15.04 -7.47 9.64
N ILE A 4 14.18 -6.48 9.45
CA ILE A 4 13.93 -5.45 10.45
C ILE A 4 12.99 -6.05 11.51
N ALA A 5 13.56 -6.60 12.58
CA ALA A 5 12.83 -6.96 13.78
C ALA A 5 12.95 -5.82 14.79
N CYS A 6 11.84 -5.12 15.02
CA CYS A 6 11.62 -4.21 16.15
C CYS A 6 10.11 -4.19 16.40
N GLU A 7 9.61 -4.04 17.61
CA GLU A 7 8.23 -4.41 18.00
C GLU A 7 7.10 -3.64 17.26
N HIS A 8 7.41 -2.56 16.54
CA HIS A 8 6.50 -1.87 15.61
C HIS A 8 6.40 -2.53 14.21
N SER A 9 7.24 -3.51 13.91
CA SER A 9 7.39 -4.18 12.61
C SER A 9 6.12 -4.92 12.17
N ASN A 10 5.24 -5.32 13.08
CA ASN A 10 4.06 -6.11 12.72
C ASN A 10 3.09 -5.35 11.80
N TYR A 11 2.97 -4.03 11.94
CA TYR A 11 2.11 -3.23 11.08
C TYR A 11 2.71 -3.07 9.68
N VAL A 12 4.02 -2.79 9.61
CA VAL A 12 4.74 -2.66 8.34
C VAL A 12 4.69 -3.96 7.56
N ILE A 13 4.96 -5.09 8.22
CA ILE A 13 4.89 -6.43 7.62
C ILE A 13 3.48 -6.73 7.10
N LYS A 14 2.42 -6.33 7.83
CA LYS A 14 1.04 -6.50 7.34
C LYS A 14 0.74 -5.63 6.13
N ILE A 15 1.21 -4.39 6.10
CA ILE A 15 1.05 -3.51 4.94
C ILE A 15 1.80 -4.10 3.73
N GLU A 16 3.06 -4.50 3.91
CA GLU A 16 3.88 -5.08 2.84
C GLU A 16 3.28 -6.37 2.25
N ASN A 17 2.67 -7.22 3.08
CA ASN A 17 2.12 -8.49 2.61
C ASN A 17 0.67 -8.38 2.12
N GLU A 18 -0.19 -7.64 2.83
CA GLU A 18 -1.63 -7.60 2.53
C GLU A 18 -2.00 -6.55 1.49
N LEU A 19 -1.30 -5.41 1.48
CA LEU A 19 -1.65 -4.31 0.59
C LEU A 19 -1.46 -4.69 -0.89
N PRO A 20 -0.34 -5.29 -1.34
CA PRO A 20 -0.18 -5.66 -2.75
C PRO A 20 -1.20 -6.69 -3.22
N ALA A 21 -1.55 -7.65 -2.35
CA ALA A 21 -2.47 -8.73 -2.68
C ALA A 21 -3.94 -8.28 -2.76
N LYS A 22 -4.32 -7.25 -2.00
CA LYS A 22 -5.72 -6.84 -1.83
C LYS A 22 -5.99 -5.38 -2.21
N ALA A 23 -5.00 -4.66 -2.74
CA ALA A 23 -5.05 -3.22 -3.04
C ALA A 23 -6.34 -2.78 -3.75
N GLU A 24 -6.78 -3.56 -4.73
CA GLU A 24 -7.95 -3.21 -5.55
C GLU A 24 -9.30 -3.46 -4.86
N THR A 25 -9.31 -4.29 -3.81
CA THR A 25 -10.52 -4.67 -3.06
C THR A 25 -10.94 -3.61 -2.04
N PHE A 26 -10.02 -2.72 -1.66
CA PHE A 26 -10.29 -1.71 -0.63
C PHE A 26 -11.05 -0.51 -1.19
N PRO A 27 -12.00 0.07 -0.44
CA PRO A 27 -12.85 1.13 -0.94
C PRO A 27 -12.05 2.38 -1.31
N VAL A 28 -12.43 2.99 -2.44
CA VAL A 28 -11.92 4.28 -2.90
C VAL A 28 -12.60 5.40 -2.08
N LEU A 29 -11.83 6.41 -1.69
CA LEU A 29 -12.34 7.62 -1.06
C LEU A 29 -13.10 8.46 -2.08
N THR A 30 -14.02 9.30 -1.60
CA THR A 30 -14.86 10.17 -2.43
C THR A 30 -14.52 11.64 -2.23
N GLY A 31 -15.04 12.51 -3.11
CA GLY A 31 -14.82 13.96 -3.03
C GLY A 31 -13.41 14.37 -3.41
N GLN A 32 -12.81 15.27 -2.62
CA GLN A 32 -11.48 15.84 -2.88
C GLN A 32 -10.36 14.77 -2.91
N PHE A 33 -10.55 13.64 -2.23
CA PHE A 33 -9.59 12.51 -2.19
C PHE A 33 -9.96 11.36 -3.14
N SER A 34 -10.81 11.63 -4.13
CA SER A 34 -11.19 10.64 -5.14
C SER A 34 -9.96 10.00 -5.80
N GLY A 35 -10.00 8.67 -5.94
CA GLY A 35 -8.90 7.88 -6.48
C GLY A 35 -7.87 7.39 -5.45
N LEU A 36 -7.89 7.89 -4.21
CA LEU A 36 -7.15 7.29 -3.09
C LEU A 36 -7.96 6.16 -2.45
N ARG A 37 -7.29 5.20 -1.82
CA ARG A 37 -7.91 4.07 -1.12
C ARG A 37 -7.53 4.08 0.34
N LYS A 38 -8.38 3.49 1.19
CA LYS A 38 -8.17 3.35 2.63
C LYS A 38 -7.98 1.90 3.05
N PHE A 39 -6.97 1.64 3.89
CA PHE A 39 -6.71 0.34 4.50
C PHE A 39 -6.48 0.51 6.00
N ARG A 40 -7.06 -0.35 6.84
CA ARG A 40 -6.93 -0.29 8.30
C ARG A 40 -6.05 -1.43 8.79
N VAL A 41 -5.03 -1.11 9.59
CA VAL A 41 -4.15 -2.10 10.23
C VAL A 41 -4.03 -1.74 11.71
N GLY A 42 -4.64 -2.56 12.57
CA GLY A 42 -4.78 -2.22 13.98
C GLY A 42 -5.49 -0.86 14.14
N ASP A 43 -4.82 0.07 14.82
CA ASP A 43 -5.34 1.43 15.03
C ASP A 43 -4.97 2.43 13.94
N TYR A 44 -4.06 2.04 13.03
CA TYR A 44 -3.61 2.90 11.93
C TYR A 44 -4.54 2.80 10.72
N ARG A 45 -4.64 3.90 9.97
CA ARG A 45 -5.28 3.97 8.66
C ARG A 45 -4.26 4.41 7.63
N VAL A 46 -4.00 3.55 6.65
CA VAL A 46 -3.11 3.81 5.53
C VAL A 46 -3.95 4.32 4.37
N ILE A 47 -3.59 5.49 3.85
CA ILE A 47 -4.16 6.06 2.63
C ILE A 47 -3.13 5.89 1.52
N TYR A 48 -3.54 5.33 0.39
CA TYR A 48 -2.63 5.00 -0.71
C TYR A 48 -3.30 5.12 -2.07
N LYS A 49 -2.49 5.11 -3.14
CA LYS A 49 -2.94 5.06 -4.53
C LYS A 49 -2.21 3.93 -5.23
N SER A 50 -2.95 3.07 -5.95
CA SER A 50 -2.31 2.12 -6.86
C SER A 50 -1.86 2.90 -8.09
N VAL A 51 -0.57 2.82 -8.41
CA VAL A 51 0.00 3.41 -9.62
C VAL A 51 0.48 2.25 -10.48
N ALA A 52 0.12 2.28 -11.77
CA ALA A 52 0.70 1.36 -12.72
C ALA A 52 2.18 1.70 -12.85
N HIS A 53 3.04 0.70 -12.64
CA HIS A 53 4.48 0.86 -12.88
C HIS A 53 4.72 0.74 -14.38
N GLU A 54 4.81 1.87 -15.08
CA GLU A 54 5.19 1.88 -16.49
C GLU A 54 6.71 1.68 -16.59
N PHE A 55 7.12 0.46 -16.93
CA PHE A 55 8.51 0.14 -17.18
C PHE A 55 8.88 0.68 -18.56
N ILE A 56 9.37 1.91 -18.63
CA ILE A 56 9.95 2.48 -19.84
C ILE A 56 11.31 1.82 -20.04
N TRP A 57 11.33 0.65 -20.67
CA TRP A 57 12.56 0.08 -21.17
C TRP A 57 12.94 0.82 -22.46
N SER A 58 13.96 1.66 -22.39
CA SER A 58 14.60 2.24 -23.57
C SER A 58 15.81 1.37 -23.94
N PRO A 59 15.79 0.64 -25.05
CA PRO A 59 17.02 0.15 -25.66
C PRO A 59 17.80 1.34 -26.21
N GLU A 60 19.05 1.48 -25.79
CA GLU A 60 20.08 2.18 -26.58
C GLU A 60 20.49 1.29 -27.76
#